data_AF-A0A6P6M1M1-F1
#
_entry.id   AF-A0A6P6M1M1-F1
#
_cell.length_a   1.000
_cell.length_b   1.000
_cell.length_c   1.000
_cell.angle_alpha   90.00
_cell.angle_beta   90.00
_cell.angle_gamma   90.00
#
_symmetry.space_group_name_H-M   'P 1'
#
loop_
_entity.id
_entity.type
_entity.pdbx_description
1 polymer ?
#
loop_
_entity_poly.entity_id
_entity_poly.type
_entity_poly.pdbx_seq_one_letter_code
_entity_poly.pdbx_strand_id
1 'polypeptide(L)'
;MVNSCVCFGCNNSNLSGHRVHRFPNKKHKDFHAWIRFVQAKRSNFAASSLTRHTVVCEKHFTPDSYNQGDLMEFRMGFRRKEWVRLANGAVPSVHAGPPAKSGGSEESNVNVSTRRESARRKRELCTACGTCGNERYWQNQEKVHRNMPACNLLLSGAIHFSGCMASQTIRMLKLFGLQCISPGTFFCHQRYYSIPTIMQAWRNEQRGIIRELKETGGGLILSGDCRSDSPGHCAKYGSYSLIEDRINKVLDVQLVQSSEVPSSSWCELEGLKRSMQFLMDQDMQVAGGQVGT
;
A
#
# COMPACT_ATOMS: atom_id res chain seq x y z
N MET A 1 -22.08 17.55 14.07
CA MET A 1 -21.96 17.43 15.54
C MET A 1 -20.50 17.19 15.89
N VAL A 2 -19.94 17.97 16.81
CA VAL A 2 -18.50 17.95 17.15
C VAL A 2 -18.22 16.80 18.11
N ASN A 3 -17.19 16.00 17.83
CA ASN A 3 -16.73 14.96 18.74
C ASN A 3 -15.44 15.45 19.43
N SER A 4 -15.58 15.97 20.65
CA SER A 4 -14.46 16.43 21.48
C SER A 4 -13.86 15.31 22.32
N CYS A 5 -12.55 15.40 22.58
CA CYS A 5 -11.84 14.45 23.41
C CYS A 5 -12.37 14.50 24.85
N VAL A 6 -12.65 13.33 25.43
CA VAL A 6 -13.17 13.22 26.82
C VAL A 6 -12.08 13.33 27.89
N CYS A 7 -10.81 13.20 27.51
CA CYS A 7 -9.68 13.23 28.42
C CYS A 7 -9.53 14.62 29.06
N PHE A 8 -9.35 14.64 30.38
CA PHE A 8 -9.20 15.87 31.14
C PHE A 8 -7.98 16.69 30.66
N GLY A 9 -8.16 18.00 30.46
CA GLY A 9 -7.12 18.89 29.96
C GLY A 9 -6.84 18.80 28.45
N CYS A 10 -7.65 18.06 27.68
CA CYS A 10 -7.51 17.95 26.23
C CYS A 10 -8.66 18.65 25.49
N ASN A 11 -8.35 19.70 24.74
CA ASN A 11 -9.33 20.46 23.94
C ASN A 11 -9.43 19.99 22.47
N ASN A 12 -8.77 18.88 22.12
CA ASN A 12 -8.78 18.36 20.75
C ASN A 12 -10.15 17.77 20.38
N SER A 13 -10.52 17.91 19.12
CA SER A 13 -11.75 17.39 18.52
C SER A 13 -11.53 16.94 17.07
N ASN A 14 -12.55 16.34 16.46
CA ASN A 14 -12.54 16.04 15.04
C ASN A 14 -12.42 17.28 14.12
N LEU A 15 -12.76 18.48 14.60
CA LEU A 15 -12.60 19.74 13.85
C LEU A 15 -11.19 20.33 13.97
N SER A 16 -10.43 19.94 15.00
CA SER A 16 -9.06 20.41 15.22
C SER A 16 -7.99 19.69 14.36
N GLY A 17 -8.40 18.88 13.37
CA GLY A 17 -7.48 18.10 12.53
C GLY A 17 -6.82 16.90 13.24
N HIS A 18 -7.27 16.59 14.46
CA HIS A 18 -6.85 15.43 15.23
C HIS A 18 -7.76 14.23 14.97
N ARG A 19 -7.16 13.04 14.80
CA ARG A 19 -7.98 11.81 14.78
C ARG A 19 -8.64 11.62 16.14
N VAL A 20 -9.88 11.18 16.09
CA VAL A 20 -10.66 10.82 17.28
C VAL A 20 -11.15 9.39 17.18
N HIS A 21 -10.98 8.63 18.26
CA HIS A 21 -11.32 7.22 18.35
C HIS A 21 -12.48 7.02 19.32
N ARG A 22 -13.46 6.22 18.90
CA ARG A 22 -14.60 5.86 19.75
C ARG A 22 -14.20 4.76 20.72
N PHE A 23 -14.90 4.72 21.85
CA PHE A 23 -14.73 3.63 22.81
C PHE A 23 -15.08 2.27 22.19
N PRO A 24 -14.34 1.21 22.53
CA PRO A 24 -14.73 -0.16 22.21
C PRO A 24 -16.12 -0.50 22.77
N ASN A 25 -16.75 -1.55 22.26
CA ASN A 25 -18.01 -2.06 22.83
C ASN A 25 -17.81 -2.49 24.29
N LYS A 26 -18.83 -2.38 25.16
CA LYS A 26 -18.80 -2.83 26.56
C LYS A 26 -18.30 -4.27 26.74
N LYS A 27 -18.60 -5.15 25.77
CA LYS A 27 -18.16 -6.56 25.77
C LYS A 27 -16.69 -6.75 25.34
N HIS A 28 -16.03 -5.69 24.87
CA HIS A 28 -14.65 -5.76 24.41
C HIS A 28 -13.69 -5.73 25.59
N LYS A 29 -12.68 -6.62 25.56
CA LYS A 29 -11.70 -6.77 26.66
C LYS A 29 -10.98 -5.48 27.06
N ASP A 30 -10.78 -4.57 26.11
CA ASP A 30 -10.04 -3.32 26.34
C ASP A 30 -10.94 -2.16 26.80
N PHE A 31 -12.26 -2.36 26.88
CA PHE A 31 -13.23 -1.33 27.26
C PHE A 31 -12.94 -0.74 28.65
N HIS A 32 -12.74 -1.61 29.65
CA HIS A 32 -12.45 -1.16 31.01
C HIS A 32 -11.09 -0.48 31.13
N ALA A 33 -10.11 -0.84 30.30
CA ALA A 33 -8.81 -0.17 30.28
C ALA A 33 -8.94 1.29 29.80
N TRP A 34 -9.77 1.55 28.78
CA TRP A 34 -10.05 2.91 28.32
C TRP A 34 -10.81 3.73 29.37
N ILE A 35 -11.76 3.12 30.10
CA ILE A 35 -12.46 3.79 31.20
C ILE A 35 -11.49 4.18 32.31
N ARG A 36 -10.65 3.24 32.77
CA ARG A 36 -9.64 3.48 33.81
C ARG A 36 -8.67 4.59 33.41
N PHE A 37 -8.26 4.63 32.14
CA PHE A 37 -7.39 5.67 31.61
C PHE A 37 -8.00 7.08 31.76
N VAL A 38 -9.29 7.24 31.44
CA VAL A 38 -10.00 8.53 31.60
C VAL A 38 -10.22 8.84 33.08
N GLN A 39 -10.61 7.85 33.88
CA GLN A 39 -10.84 8.00 35.31
C GLN A 39 -9.60 8.41 36.09
N ALA A 40 -8.40 8.05 35.62
CA ALA A 40 -7.13 8.41 36.24
C ALA A 40 -6.92 9.93 36.40
N LYS A 41 -7.53 10.75 35.53
CA LYS A 41 -7.51 12.23 35.64
C LYS A 41 -8.90 12.85 35.78
N ARG A 42 -9.96 12.04 35.76
CA ARG A 42 -11.37 12.47 35.87
C ARG A 42 -12.16 11.45 36.70
N SER A 43 -12.01 11.51 38.01
CA SER A 43 -12.64 10.58 38.97
C SER A 43 -14.16 10.46 38.82
N ASN A 44 -14.84 11.54 38.42
CA ASN A 44 -16.30 11.58 38.22
C ASN A 44 -16.78 10.98 36.88
N PHE A 45 -15.90 10.34 36.08
CA PHE A 45 -16.28 9.76 34.80
C PHE A 45 -16.91 8.37 34.98
N ALA A 46 -18.21 8.24 34.68
CA ALA A 46 -18.94 6.97 34.78
C ALA A 46 -19.11 6.29 33.41
N ALA A 47 -18.96 4.97 33.34
CA ALA A 47 -19.16 4.22 32.09
C ALA A 47 -20.61 4.28 31.55
N SER A 48 -21.58 4.61 32.40
CA SER A 48 -22.98 4.89 32.02
C SER A 48 -23.15 6.19 31.23
N SER A 49 -22.21 7.14 31.35
CA SER A 49 -22.23 8.44 30.66
C SER A 49 -21.71 8.40 29.22
N LEU A 50 -21.24 7.23 28.76
CA LEU A 50 -20.72 7.04 27.40
C LEU A 50 -21.82 7.15 26.35
N THR A 51 -21.69 8.13 25.48
CA THR A 51 -22.49 8.26 24.26
C THR A 51 -21.66 7.89 23.03
N ARG A 52 -22.32 7.72 21.88
CA ARG A 52 -21.64 7.49 20.57
C ARG A 52 -20.67 8.61 20.16
N HIS A 53 -20.74 9.77 20.81
CA HIS A 53 -19.92 10.95 20.57
C HIS A 53 -18.75 11.08 21.56
N THR A 54 -18.68 10.20 22.57
CA THR A 54 -17.58 10.19 23.52
C THR A 54 -16.36 9.56 22.87
N VAL A 55 -15.30 10.34 22.68
CA VAL A 55 -14.11 9.95 21.92
C VAL A 55 -12.81 10.31 22.65
N VAL A 56 -11.73 9.63 22.29
CA VAL A 56 -10.36 9.91 22.74
C VAL A 56 -9.52 10.28 21.51
N CYS A 57 -8.76 11.38 21.58
CA CYS A 57 -7.96 11.85 20.45
C CYS A 57 -6.62 11.12 20.29
N GLU A 58 -5.98 11.29 19.13
CA GLU A 58 -4.72 10.63 18.78
C GLU A 58 -3.56 10.86 19.73
N LYS A 59 -3.50 12.00 20.44
CA LYS A 59 -2.39 12.34 21.34
C LYS A 59 -2.30 11.45 22.58
N HIS A 60 -3.37 10.70 22.89
CA HIS A 60 -3.38 9.77 24.01
C HIS A 60 -2.88 8.37 23.64
N PHE A 61 -2.51 8.16 22.37
CA PHE A 61 -1.99 6.91 21.86
C PHE A 61 -0.57 7.13 21.35
N THR A 62 0.33 6.22 21.71
CA THR A 62 1.67 6.18 21.11
C THR A 62 1.57 5.79 19.63
N PRO A 63 2.55 6.19 18.78
CA PRO A 63 2.59 5.77 17.37
C PRO A 63 2.51 4.24 17.18
N ASP A 64 3.03 3.47 18.14
CA ASP A 64 3.02 2.00 18.11
C ASP A 64 1.63 1.40 18.38
N SER A 65 0.74 2.17 19.00
CA SER A 65 -0.65 1.78 19.24
C SER A 65 -1.49 1.77 17.94
N TYR A 66 -0.94 2.24 16.82
CA TYR A 66 -1.61 2.27 15.53
C TYR A 66 -1.23 1.06 14.67
N ASN A 67 -2.13 0.73 13.74
CA ASN A 67 -1.83 -0.25 12.71
C ASN A 67 -0.70 0.29 11.83
N GLN A 68 0.47 -0.34 11.91
CA GLN A 68 1.67 0.09 11.19
C GLN A 68 1.50 0.09 9.67
N GLY A 69 0.67 -0.81 9.13
CA GLY A 69 0.31 -0.82 7.71
C GLY A 69 -0.49 0.41 7.32
N ASP A 70 -1.50 0.78 8.10
CA ASP A 70 -2.29 1.99 7.86
C ASP A 70 -1.42 3.27 8.00
N LEU A 71 -0.48 3.29 8.96
CA LEU A 71 0.44 4.42 9.16
C LEU A 71 1.42 4.58 7.99
N MET A 72 1.91 3.46 7.45
CA MET A 72 2.77 3.43 6.25
C MET A 72 2.03 3.95 5.02
N GLU A 73 0.79 3.48 4.80
CA GLU A 73 -0.05 3.96 3.69
C GLU A 73 -0.35 5.46 3.80
N PHE A 74 -0.55 5.98 5.01
CA PHE A 74 -0.71 7.41 5.25
C PHE A 74 0.58 8.18 4.92
N ARG A 75 1.75 7.71 5.36
CA ARG A 75 3.04 8.33 5.05
C ARG A 75 3.36 8.35 3.55
N MET A 76 2.92 7.33 2.82
CA MET A 76 3.09 7.22 1.38
C MET A 76 1.99 7.93 0.57
N GLY A 77 1.02 8.59 1.23
CA GLY A 77 -0.05 9.36 0.57
C GLY A 77 -1.22 8.53 0.03
N PHE A 78 -1.24 7.21 0.24
CA PHE A 78 -2.29 6.31 -0.23
C PHE A 78 -3.52 6.25 0.69
N ARG A 79 -3.44 6.84 1.88
CA ARG A 79 -4.50 6.83 2.89
C ARG A 79 -4.63 8.19 3.56
N ARG A 80 -5.86 8.61 3.86
CA ARG A 80 -6.13 9.85 4.61
C ARG A 80 -5.83 9.69 6.10
N LYS A 81 -5.42 10.78 6.75
CA LYS A 81 -5.00 10.79 8.16
C LYS A 81 -6.08 10.23 9.08
N GLU A 82 -7.36 10.50 8.80
CA GLU A 82 -8.52 10.11 9.62
C GLU A 82 -8.81 8.61 9.57
N TRP A 83 -8.23 7.90 8.59
CA TRP A 83 -8.53 6.51 8.27
C TRP A 83 -7.47 5.53 8.78
N VAL A 84 -6.53 6.03 9.59
CA VAL A 84 -5.50 5.24 10.25
C VAL A 84 -6.07 4.65 11.53
N ARG A 85 -6.20 3.32 11.57
CA ARG A 85 -6.86 2.62 12.69
C ARG A 85 -5.89 2.28 13.80
N LEU A 86 -6.42 2.20 15.01
CA LEU A 86 -5.71 1.62 16.16
C LEU A 86 -5.47 0.12 15.95
N ALA A 87 -4.35 -0.38 16.45
CA ALA A 87 -4.04 -1.81 16.45
C ALA A 87 -4.97 -2.59 17.38
N ASN A 88 -5.15 -3.89 17.12
CA ASN A 88 -6.00 -4.75 17.95
C ASN A 88 -5.43 -4.93 19.35
N GLY A 89 -6.06 -4.32 20.36
CA GLY A 89 -5.55 -4.30 21.73
C GLY A 89 -4.97 -2.95 22.17
N ALA A 90 -5.01 -1.93 21.31
CA ALA A 90 -4.53 -0.61 21.65
C ALA A 90 -5.39 0.02 22.75
N VAL A 91 -4.71 0.47 23.81
CA VAL A 91 -5.28 1.24 24.90
C VAL A 91 -4.59 2.60 24.96
N PRO A 92 -5.29 3.69 25.32
CA PRO A 92 -4.65 4.96 25.53
C PRO A 92 -3.67 4.83 26.70
N SER A 93 -2.48 5.38 26.52
CA SER A 93 -1.36 5.27 27.47
C SER A 93 -0.70 6.60 27.80
N VAL A 94 -1.01 7.66 27.05
CA VAL A 94 -0.37 8.97 27.21
C VAL A 94 -1.36 9.98 27.81
N HIS A 95 -1.24 10.28 29.10
CA HIS A 95 -1.95 11.41 29.70
C HIS A 95 -1.31 12.73 29.26
N ALA A 96 -2.13 13.77 29.05
CA ALA A 96 -1.59 15.10 28.81
C ALA A 96 -0.84 15.59 30.07
N GLY A 97 0.48 15.71 29.97
CA GLY A 97 1.34 16.32 31.00
C GLY A 97 1.90 17.66 30.52
N PRO A 98 2.45 18.50 31.43
CA PRO A 98 3.25 19.67 31.05
C PRO A 98 4.56 19.22 30.36
N PRO A 99 5.26 20.09 29.61
CA PRO A 99 6.24 19.63 28.63
C PRO A 99 7.57 19.15 29.23
N ALA A 100 8.07 18.05 28.64
CA ALA A 100 9.44 17.53 28.53
C ALA A 100 10.24 17.07 29.79
N LYS A 101 10.80 15.85 29.73
CA LYS A 101 12.26 15.54 29.71
C LYS A 101 12.56 14.04 29.57
N SER A 102 13.77 13.78 29.09
CA SER A 102 14.46 12.54 28.70
C SER A 102 14.76 11.55 29.83
N GLY A 103 14.86 10.26 29.46
CA GLY A 103 15.85 9.33 30.02
C GLY A 103 15.31 8.18 30.89
N GLY A 104 15.87 6.99 30.66
CA GLY A 104 16.15 6.01 31.73
C GLY A 104 15.15 4.89 31.95
N SER A 105 15.64 3.67 31.76
CA SER A 105 15.13 2.33 32.09
C SER A 105 14.47 2.14 33.47
N GLU A 106 13.49 1.24 33.56
CA GLU A 106 13.59 0.01 34.37
C GLU A 106 12.38 -0.92 34.14
N GLU A 107 12.68 -2.19 33.94
CA GLU A 107 11.75 -3.29 33.76
C GLU A 107 11.18 -3.74 35.11
N SER A 108 9.89 -4.08 35.13
CA SER A 108 9.39 -5.07 36.08
C SER A 108 8.32 -5.92 35.40
N ASN A 109 8.61 -7.23 35.39
CA ASN A 109 7.99 -8.29 34.62
C ASN A 109 6.75 -8.84 35.37
N VAL A 110 5.59 -8.94 34.71
CA VAL A 110 4.52 -9.87 35.13
C VAL A 110 3.83 -10.50 33.92
N ASN A 111 4.05 -11.81 33.79
CA ASN A 111 3.48 -12.77 32.87
C ASN A 111 1.96 -12.69 32.68
N VAL A 112 1.50 -12.59 31.43
CA VAL A 112 0.22 -13.17 30.99
C VAL A 112 0.35 -13.68 29.54
N SER A 113 0.93 -14.88 29.39
CA SER A 113 0.59 -15.79 28.29
C SER A 113 -0.69 -16.52 28.73
N THR A 114 -1.76 -16.58 27.94
CA THR A 114 -2.00 -17.74 27.08
C THR A 114 -3.32 -17.48 26.33
N ARG A 115 -3.24 -17.32 25.00
CA ARG A 115 -4.32 -17.70 24.03
C ARG A 115 -4.08 -17.22 22.60
N ARG A 116 -3.19 -16.25 22.37
CA ARG A 116 -2.89 -15.73 21.01
C ARG A 116 -1.62 -16.33 20.38
N GLU A 117 -0.87 -17.13 21.11
CA GLU A 117 0.41 -17.70 20.63
C GLU A 117 0.25 -18.90 19.68
N SER A 118 -0.87 -19.61 19.69
CA SER A 118 -0.99 -20.89 18.97
C SER A 118 -0.97 -20.76 17.44
N ALA A 119 -1.27 -19.58 16.88
CA ALA A 119 -1.16 -19.33 15.44
C ALA A 119 0.20 -18.71 15.03
N ARG A 120 0.90 -18.05 15.96
CA ARG A 120 2.22 -17.42 15.71
C ARG A 120 3.38 -18.40 15.95
N ARG A 121 3.23 -19.35 16.87
CA ARG A 121 4.26 -20.35 17.24
C ARG A 121 4.58 -21.41 16.19
N LYS A 122 3.90 -21.47 15.04
CA LYS A 122 4.20 -22.51 14.04
C LYS A 122 5.45 -22.25 13.17
N ARG A 123 6.11 -21.09 13.25
CA ARG A 123 7.25 -20.75 12.37
C ARG A 123 8.34 -19.86 12.99
N GLU A 124 8.41 -19.76 14.31
CA GLU A 124 9.46 -19.00 15.01
C GLU A 124 10.09 -19.95 16.04
N LEU A 125 11.30 -20.45 15.75
CA LEU A 125 12.05 -21.30 16.69
C LEU A 125 12.71 -20.35 17.70
N CYS A 126 12.21 -20.32 18.94
CA CYS A 126 12.87 -19.60 20.01
C CYS A 126 13.98 -20.50 20.58
N THR A 127 15.22 -20.05 20.47
CA THR A 127 16.38 -20.67 21.13
C THR A 127 16.80 -19.76 22.27
N ALA A 128 16.66 -20.24 23.50
CA ALA A 128 17.13 -19.54 24.68
C ALA A 128 18.54 -20.02 25.02
N CYS A 129 19.48 -19.09 25.21
CA CYS A 129 20.80 -19.43 25.71
C CYS A 129 20.71 -19.77 27.21
N GLY A 130 20.99 -21.03 27.57
CA GLY A 130 20.92 -21.49 28.97
C GLY A 130 21.86 -20.77 29.94
N THR A 131 22.86 -20.05 29.44
CA THR A 131 23.90 -19.40 30.27
C THR A 131 23.64 -17.92 30.52
N CYS A 132 22.96 -17.22 29.60
CA CYS A 132 22.75 -15.77 29.71
C CYS A 132 21.28 -15.32 29.53
N GLY A 133 20.34 -16.27 29.39
CA GLY A 133 18.90 -15.97 29.31
C GLY A 133 18.46 -15.27 28.03
N ASN A 134 19.36 -15.01 27.08
CA ASN A 134 19.03 -14.34 25.83
C ASN A 134 18.17 -15.25 24.94
N GLU A 135 17.03 -14.73 24.49
CA GLU A 135 16.11 -15.39 23.57
C GLU A 135 16.41 -14.96 22.12
N ARG A 136 16.72 -15.92 21.25
CA ARG A 136 16.84 -15.70 19.81
C ARG A 136 15.67 -16.35 19.08
N TYR A 137 14.91 -15.53 18.37
CA TYR A 137 13.81 -15.97 17.52
C TYR A 137 14.35 -16.20 16.10
N TRP A 138 14.38 -17.47 15.67
CA TRP A 138 14.70 -17.78 14.28
C TRP A 138 13.49 -17.50 13.39
N GLN A 139 13.66 -16.62 12.42
CA GLN A 139 12.71 -16.37 11.35
C GLN A 139 13.38 -16.75 10.02
N ASN A 140 12.73 -17.64 9.26
CA ASN A 140 13.26 -18.09 7.97
C ASN A 140 13.36 -16.97 6.92
N GLN A 141 12.60 -15.90 7.09
CA GLN A 141 12.54 -14.80 6.12
C GLN A 141 12.03 -13.52 6.77
N GLU A 142 12.42 -12.40 6.19
CA GLU A 142 11.89 -11.09 6.52
C GLU A 142 10.39 -11.00 6.21
N LYS A 143 9.68 -10.20 6.99
CA LYS A 143 8.27 -9.89 6.76
C LYS A 143 8.16 -8.45 6.31
N VAL A 144 7.51 -8.24 5.17
CA VAL A 144 7.26 -6.94 4.57
C VAL A 144 5.89 -6.39 4.99
N HIS A 145 5.37 -5.42 4.25
CA HIS A 145 4.08 -4.76 4.49
C HIS A 145 2.97 -5.74 4.94
N ARG A 146 2.25 -5.37 6.02
CA ARG A 146 1.19 -6.18 6.66
C ARG A 146 1.64 -7.58 7.12
N ASN A 147 2.89 -7.71 7.57
CA ASN A 147 3.44 -8.96 8.10
C ASN A 147 3.43 -10.10 7.04
N MET A 148 3.52 -9.71 5.77
CA MET A 148 3.58 -10.64 4.64
C MET A 148 4.99 -11.22 4.54
N PRO A 149 5.18 -12.54 4.44
CA PRO A 149 6.50 -13.12 4.22
C PRO A 149 7.11 -12.62 2.90
N ALA A 150 8.35 -12.14 2.91
CA ALA A 150 9.01 -11.56 1.74
C ALA A 150 9.01 -12.50 0.53
N CYS A 151 9.22 -13.80 0.74
CA CYS A 151 9.23 -14.81 -0.31
C CYS A 151 7.89 -14.90 -1.05
N ASN A 152 6.76 -14.62 -0.39
CA ASN A 152 5.45 -14.61 -1.07
C ASN A 152 5.37 -13.50 -2.11
N LEU A 153 5.91 -12.33 -1.77
CA LEU A 153 5.96 -11.19 -2.69
C LEU A 153 6.98 -11.43 -3.80
N LEU A 154 8.17 -11.94 -3.46
CA LEU A 154 9.20 -12.31 -4.42
C LEU A 154 8.72 -13.37 -5.42
N LEU A 155 8.03 -14.42 -4.96
CA LEU A 155 7.44 -15.43 -5.82
C LEU A 155 6.38 -14.82 -6.76
N SER A 156 5.57 -13.88 -6.26
CA SER A 156 4.58 -13.19 -7.10
C SER A 156 5.25 -12.32 -8.16
N GLY A 157 6.32 -11.60 -7.77
CA GLY A 157 7.14 -10.82 -8.69
C GLY A 157 7.76 -11.71 -9.76
N ALA A 158 8.41 -12.80 -9.36
CA ALA A 158 9.04 -13.75 -10.28
C ALA A 158 8.06 -14.27 -11.33
N ILE A 159 6.87 -14.74 -10.90
CA ILE A 159 5.82 -15.22 -11.81
C ILE A 159 5.39 -14.12 -12.79
N HIS A 160 5.19 -12.89 -12.30
CA HIS A 160 4.72 -11.78 -13.12
C HIS A 160 5.78 -11.34 -14.13
N PHE A 161 7.00 -11.07 -13.68
CA PHE A 161 8.07 -10.54 -14.53
C PHE A 161 8.60 -11.56 -15.55
N SER A 162 8.48 -12.86 -15.27
CA SER A 162 8.82 -13.90 -16.24
C SER A 162 7.69 -14.19 -17.25
N GLY A 163 6.52 -13.55 -17.12
CA GLY A 163 5.36 -13.81 -17.97
C GLY A 163 4.74 -15.20 -17.78
N CYS A 164 5.03 -15.88 -16.67
CA CYS A 164 4.48 -17.21 -16.41
C CYS A 164 2.98 -17.15 -16.04
N MET A 165 2.23 -18.17 -16.45
CA MET A 165 0.84 -18.34 -16.02
C MET A 165 0.77 -18.67 -14.53
N ALA A 166 0.37 -17.71 -13.71
CA ALA A 166 0.31 -17.86 -12.26
C ALA A 166 -0.50 -19.09 -11.80
N SER A 167 -1.63 -19.37 -12.46
CA SER A 167 -2.45 -20.55 -12.16
C SER A 167 -1.69 -21.85 -12.38
N GLN A 168 -0.92 -21.94 -13.47
CA GLN A 168 -0.11 -23.11 -13.80
C GLN A 168 1.08 -23.26 -12.87
N THR A 169 1.82 -22.17 -12.59
CA THR A 169 2.97 -22.19 -11.68
C THR A 169 2.54 -22.57 -10.26
N ILE A 170 1.46 -22.00 -9.74
CA ILE A 170 0.94 -22.35 -8.40
C ILE A 170 0.46 -23.80 -8.36
N ARG A 171 -0.19 -24.29 -9.43
CA ARG A 171 -0.59 -25.70 -9.53
C ARG A 171 0.62 -26.63 -9.51
N MET A 172 1.67 -26.31 -10.26
CA MET A 172 2.94 -27.05 -10.27
C MET A 172 3.57 -27.11 -8.87
N LEU A 173 3.68 -25.97 -8.18
CA LEU A 173 4.24 -25.92 -6.82
C LEU A 173 3.45 -26.77 -5.83
N LYS A 174 2.11 -26.79 -5.94
CA LYS A 174 1.25 -27.66 -5.13
C LYS A 174 1.47 -29.14 -5.41
N LEU A 175 1.62 -29.53 -6.69
CA LEU A 175 1.93 -30.92 -7.07
C LEU A 175 3.30 -31.36 -6.55
N PHE A 176 4.27 -30.44 -6.52
CA PHE A 176 5.59 -30.67 -5.94
C PHE A 176 5.58 -30.69 -4.40
N GLY A 177 4.45 -30.38 -3.75
CA GLY A 177 4.31 -30.39 -2.29
C GLY A 177 4.81 -29.11 -1.60
N LEU A 178 5.04 -28.02 -2.34
CA LEU A 178 5.48 -26.75 -1.77
C LEU A 178 4.30 -25.89 -1.29
N GLN A 179 4.40 -25.42 -0.06
CA GLN A 179 3.49 -24.41 0.46
C GLN A 179 3.76 -23.07 -0.24
N CYS A 180 2.81 -22.63 -1.06
CA CYS A 180 2.89 -21.39 -1.82
C CYS A 180 1.63 -20.53 -1.66
N ILE A 181 1.67 -19.35 -2.29
CA ILE A 181 0.56 -18.40 -2.35
C ILE A 181 -0.62 -18.94 -3.17
N SER A 182 -1.83 -18.41 -2.92
CA SER A 182 -2.99 -18.69 -3.75
C SER A 182 -3.03 -17.81 -5.01
N PRO A 183 -3.75 -18.19 -6.08
CA PRO A 183 -3.94 -17.31 -7.23
C PRO A 183 -4.56 -15.95 -6.86
N GLY A 184 -5.51 -15.92 -5.92
CA GLY A 184 -6.09 -14.68 -5.42
C GLY A 184 -5.04 -13.78 -4.73
N THR A 185 -4.15 -14.38 -3.94
CA THR A 185 -3.02 -13.68 -3.33
C THR A 185 -2.07 -13.11 -4.38
N PHE A 186 -1.75 -13.89 -5.42
CA PHE A 186 -0.96 -13.41 -6.56
C PHE A 186 -1.59 -12.18 -7.22
N PHE A 187 -2.90 -12.21 -7.54
CA PHE A 187 -3.58 -11.07 -8.16
C PHE A 187 -3.65 -9.84 -7.24
N CYS A 188 -3.80 -10.04 -5.93
CA CYS A 188 -3.63 -8.95 -4.97
C CYS A 188 -2.22 -8.38 -5.02
N HIS A 189 -1.19 -9.22 -5.04
CA HIS A 189 0.19 -8.74 -5.11
C HIS A 189 0.48 -8.00 -6.42
N GLN A 190 -0.01 -8.53 -7.52
CA GLN A 190 0.06 -7.92 -8.84
C GLN A 190 -0.56 -6.52 -8.83
N ARG A 191 -1.79 -6.38 -8.32
CA ARG A 191 -2.52 -5.09 -8.29
C ARG A 191 -1.87 -4.06 -7.37
N TYR A 192 -1.40 -4.46 -6.20
CA TYR A 192 -0.95 -3.51 -5.17
C TYR A 192 0.56 -3.26 -5.15
N TYR A 193 1.38 -4.15 -5.72
CA TYR A 193 2.84 -4.02 -5.68
C TYR A 193 3.47 -4.11 -7.07
N SER A 194 3.27 -5.22 -7.80
CA SER A 194 4.01 -5.45 -9.04
C SER A 194 3.66 -4.46 -10.15
N ILE A 195 2.36 -4.26 -10.46
CA ILE A 195 1.92 -3.31 -11.50
C ILE A 195 2.37 -1.87 -11.17
N PRO A 196 2.13 -1.34 -9.96
CA PRO A 196 2.62 -0.01 -9.61
C PRO A 196 4.14 0.16 -9.77
N THR A 197 4.91 -0.87 -9.41
CA THR A 197 6.37 -0.85 -9.56
C THR A 197 6.79 -0.80 -11.04
N ILE A 198 6.15 -1.60 -11.90
CA ILE A 198 6.39 -1.57 -13.35
C ILE A 198 6.06 -0.18 -13.91
N MET A 199 4.88 0.35 -13.57
CA MET A 199 4.47 1.68 -14.04
C MET A 199 5.42 2.78 -13.56
N GLN A 200 5.94 2.68 -12.35
CA GLN A 200 6.93 3.62 -11.83
C GLN A 200 8.26 3.52 -12.58
N ALA A 201 8.75 2.31 -12.83
CA ALA A 201 9.98 2.08 -13.61
C ALA A 201 9.84 2.63 -15.03
N TRP A 202 8.75 2.29 -15.72
CA TRP A 202 8.42 2.81 -17.05
C TRP A 202 8.41 4.34 -17.08
N ARG A 203 7.68 4.99 -16.16
CA ARG A 203 7.62 6.46 -16.10
C ARG A 203 8.97 7.11 -15.80
N ASN A 204 9.85 6.44 -15.07
CA ASN A 204 11.19 6.96 -14.81
C ASN A 204 12.04 6.92 -16.08
N GLU A 205 11.99 5.80 -16.82
CA GLU A 205 12.70 5.65 -18.10
C GLU A 205 12.13 6.60 -19.16
N GLN A 206 10.81 6.64 -19.32
CA GLN A 206 10.10 7.51 -20.25
C GLN A 206 10.46 8.99 -20.04
N ARG A 207 10.47 9.45 -18.77
CA ARG A 207 10.89 10.83 -18.45
C ARG A 207 12.36 11.09 -18.80
N GLY A 208 13.23 10.10 -18.63
CA GLY A 208 14.63 10.20 -19.02
C GLY A 208 14.78 10.40 -20.53
N ILE A 209 14.08 9.59 -21.33
CA ILE A 209 14.07 9.66 -22.79
C ILE A 209 13.52 11.00 -23.27
N ILE A 210 12.39 11.45 -22.70
CA ILE A 210 11.79 12.74 -23.06
C ILE A 210 12.75 13.90 -22.78
N ARG A 211 13.45 13.87 -21.64
CA ARG A 211 14.45 14.88 -21.29
C ARG A 211 15.60 14.91 -22.31
N GLU A 212 16.16 13.74 -22.64
CA GLU A 212 17.23 13.58 -23.63
C GLU A 212 16.82 14.13 -25.01
N LEU A 213 15.60 13.85 -25.45
CA LEU A 213 15.06 14.33 -26.73
C LEU A 213 14.82 15.84 -26.74
N LYS A 214 14.33 16.41 -25.63
CA LYS A 214 14.18 17.87 -25.50
C LYS A 214 15.52 18.60 -25.54
N GLU A 215 16.55 18.02 -24.93
CA GLU A 215 17.91 18.57 -24.95
C GLU A 215 18.56 18.49 -26.34
N THR A 216 18.34 17.38 -27.06
CA THR A 216 18.88 17.17 -28.42
C THR A 216 18.25 18.13 -29.44
N GLY A 217 16.95 18.40 -29.31
CA GLY A 217 16.21 19.24 -30.25
C GLY A 217 16.00 18.60 -31.63
N GLY A 218 15.55 19.39 -32.61
CA GLY A 218 15.41 18.96 -34.01
C GLY A 218 14.09 18.27 -34.37
N GLY A 219 13.07 18.33 -33.50
CA GLY A 219 11.76 17.71 -33.70
C GLY A 219 11.80 16.17 -33.62
N LEU A 220 10.66 15.51 -33.47
CA LEU A 220 10.52 14.05 -33.37
C LEU A 220 10.24 13.39 -34.72
N ILE A 221 10.85 12.23 -34.97
CA ILE A 221 10.53 11.36 -36.11
C ILE A 221 9.85 10.11 -35.53
N LEU A 222 8.54 10.04 -35.73
CA LEU A 222 7.69 9.09 -35.05
C LEU A 222 7.26 7.96 -35.98
N SER A 223 7.30 6.74 -35.46
CA SER A 223 6.65 5.57 -36.04
C SER A 223 5.80 4.91 -34.97
N GLY A 224 4.72 4.24 -35.34
CA GLY A 224 3.93 3.52 -34.35
C GLY A 224 3.01 2.50 -35.00
N ASP A 225 2.64 1.49 -34.21
CA ASP A 225 1.81 0.38 -34.67
C ASP A 225 0.92 -0.14 -33.53
N CYS A 226 -0.23 -0.71 -33.89
CA CYS A 226 -1.19 -1.29 -32.97
C CYS A 226 -1.16 -2.81 -33.00
N ARG A 227 -0.88 -3.42 -31.85
CA ARG A 227 -1.00 -4.87 -31.65
C ARG A 227 -2.34 -5.21 -30.99
N SER A 228 -3.13 -6.06 -31.64
CA SER A 228 -4.38 -6.59 -31.08
C SER A 228 -4.15 -7.86 -30.25
N ASP A 229 -4.97 -8.04 -29.20
CA ASP A 229 -4.91 -9.20 -28.29
C ASP A 229 -5.40 -10.52 -28.91
N SER A 230 -6.18 -10.46 -30.00
CA SER A 230 -6.64 -11.64 -30.73
C SER A 230 -6.79 -11.38 -32.23
N PRO A 231 -6.72 -12.41 -33.09
CA PRO A 231 -6.96 -12.27 -34.52
C PRO A 231 -8.42 -11.92 -34.85
N GLY A 232 -8.62 -11.14 -35.91
CA GLY A 232 -9.95 -10.83 -36.47
C GLY A 232 -10.75 -9.76 -35.72
N HIS A 233 -12.06 -9.73 -35.94
CA HIS A 233 -12.97 -8.72 -35.37
C HIS A 233 -13.33 -8.96 -33.89
N CYS A 234 -12.68 -9.92 -33.22
CA CYS A 234 -12.96 -10.29 -31.84
C CYS A 234 -11.99 -9.65 -30.83
N ALA A 235 -11.05 -8.81 -31.29
CA ALA A 235 -10.08 -8.15 -30.42
C ALA A 235 -10.77 -7.28 -29.37
N LYS A 236 -10.39 -7.49 -28.11
CA LYS A 236 -10.92 -6.74 -26.97
C LYS A 236 -10.01 -5.58 -26.60
N TYR A 237 -8.71 -5.75 -26.76
CA TYR A 237 -7.71 -4.73 -26.46
C TYR A 237 -6.73 -4.57 -27.62
N GLY A 238 -6.44 -3.32 -27.97
CA GLY A 238 -5.33 -2.94 -28.85
C GLY A 238 -4.28 -2.16 -28.05
N SER A 239 -3.03 -2.61 -28.10
CA SER A 239 -1.89 -1.88 -27.56
C SER A 239 -1.17 -1.16 -28.69
N TYR A 240 -1.27 0.17 -28.70
CA TYR A 240 -0.55 1.02 -29.63
C TYR A 240 0.80 1.42 -29.03
N SER A 241 1.89 1.22 -29.77
CA SER A 241 3.25 1.61 -29.34
C SER A 241 3.78 2.69 -30.27
N LEU A 242 4.21 3.81 -29.71
CA LEU A 242 4.82 4.93 -30.43
C LEU A 242 6.33 4.92 -30.17
N ILE A 243 7.13 5.01 -31.23
CA ILE A 243 8.59 4.91 -31.23
C ILE A 243 9.17 6.18 -31.86
N GLU A 244 10.26 6.70 -31.28
CA GLU A 244 11.13 7.65 -31.97
C GLU A 244 12.15 6.89 -32.80
N ASP A 245 12.08 7.05 -34.12
CA ASP A 245 12.78 6.23 -35.09
C ASP A 245 14.31 6.41 -35.01
N ARG A 246 14.78 7.63 -34.77
CA ARG A 246 16.23 7.93 -34.72
C ARG A 246 16.96 7.25 -33.56
N ILE A 247 16.30 7.10 -32.41
CA ILE A 247 16.90 6.48 -31.22
C ILE A 247 16.41 5.04 -31.01
N ASN A 248 15.43 4.60 -31.81
CA ASN A 248 14.81 3.29 -31.71
C ASN A 248 14.28 2.98 -30.29
N LYS A 249 13.75 4.00 -29.61
CA LYS A 249 13.16 3.86 -28.26
C LYS A 249 11.65 4.10 -28.32
N VAL A 250 10.92 3.28 -27.59
CA VAL A 250 9.47 3.46 -27.38
C VAL A 250 9.27 4.72 -26.52
N LEU A 251 8.51 5.67 -27.05
CA LEU A 251 8.12 6.89 -26.33
C LEU A 251 6.87 6.69 -25.51
N ASP A 252 5.89 5.97 -26.03
CA ASP A 252 4.59 5.82 -25.39
C ASP A 252 3.90 4.52 -25.77
N VAL A 253 3.10 3.98 -24.86
CA VAL A 253 2.30 2.76 -25.07
C VAL A 253 0.89 3.01 -24.56
N GLN A 254 -0.08 2.98 -25.47
CA GLN A 254 -1.49 3.24 -25.19
C GLN A 254 -2.30 1.95 -25.31
N LEU A 255 -3.00 1.59 -24.24
CA LEU A 255 -3.94 0.47 -24.24
C LEU A 255 -5.35 1.01 -24.51
N VAL A 256 -5.97 0.55 -25.59
CA VAL A 256 -7.33 0.92 -26.00
C VAL A 256 -8.22 -0.31 -25.93
N GLN A 257 -9.35 -0.22 -25.23
CA GLN A 257 -10.36 -1.27 -25.26
C GLN A 257 -11.28 -1.07 -26.46
N SER A 258 -11.62 -2.13 -27.19
CA SER A 258 -12.45 -2.04 -28.39
C SER A 258 -13.88 -1.53 -28.14
N SER A 259 -14.37 -1.55 -26.90
CA SER A 259 -15.65 -0.94 -26.51
C SER A 259 -15.59 0.59 -26.35
N GLU A 260 -14.39 1.18 -26.30
CA GLU A 260 -14.19 2.63 -26.29
C GLU A 260 -14.26 3.23 -27.70
N VAL A 261 -14.18 2.38 -28.73
CA VAL A 261 -14.13 2.75 -30.14
C VAL A 261 -15.21 2.01 -30.94
N PRO A 262 -15.54 2.44 -32.17
CA PRO A 262 -16.58 1.78 -32.97
C PRO A 262 -16.28 0.33 -33.35
N SER A 263 -15.01 -0.01 -33.57
CA SER A 263 -14.57 -1.38 -33.83
C SER A 263 -13.09 -1.57 -33.47
N SER A 264 -12.63 -2.82 -33.40
CA SER A 264 -11.24 -3.15 -33.08
C SER A 264 -10.21 -2.52 -34.03
N SER A 265 -10.56 -2.28 -35.30
CA SER A 265 -9.67 -1.61 -36.25
C SER A 265 -9.42 -0.14 -35.92
N TRP A 266 -10.29 0.48 -35.12
CA TRP A 266 -10.14 1.87 -34.69
C TRP A 266 -9.23 2.03 -33.46
N CYS A 267 -8.84 0.92 -32.81
CA CYS A 267 -7.93 0.98 -31.67
C CYS A 267 -6.57 1.61 -32.04
N GLU A 268 -6.12 1.41 -33.28
CA GLU A 268 -4.88 2.01 -33.78
C GLU A 268 -4.98 3.54 -33.87
N LEU A 269 -6.00 4.04 -34.55
CA LEU A 269 -6.24 5.48 -34.68
C LEU A 269 -6.42 6.15 -33.32
N GLU A 270 -7.17 5.51 -32.42
CA GLU A 270 -7.39 6.02 -31.06
C GLU A 270 -6.09 6.01 -30.23
N GLY A 271 -5.28 4.95 -30.36
CA GLY A 271 -3.96 4.87 -29.73
C GLY A 271 -3.01 5.97 -30.21
N LEU A 272 -2.97 6.23 -31.52
CA LEU A 272 -2.20 7.33 -32.11
C LEU A 272 -2.66 8.68 -31.56
N LYS A 273 -3.98 8.95 -31.52
CA LYS A 273 -4.53 10.20 -30.98
C LYS A 273 -4.12 10.44 -29.53
N ARG A 274 -4.23 9.42 -28.67
CA ARG A 274 -3.82 9.49 -27.26
C ARG A 274 -2.33 9.76 -27.13
N SER A 275 -1.51 9.10 -27.93
CA SER A 275 -0.05 9.27 -27.91
C SER A 275 0.35 10.67 -28.39
N MET A 276 -0.31 11.20 -29.42
CA MET A 276 -0.07 12.57 -29.90
C MET A 276 -0.48 13.61 -28.86
N GLN A 277 -1.63 13.44 -28.20
CA GLN A 277 -2.03 14.31 -27.10
C GLN A 277 -1.00 14.26 -25.95
N PHE A 278 -0.51 13.07 -25.60
CA PHE A 278 0.55 12.92 -24.61
C PHE A 278 1.82 13.71 -24.98
N LEU A 279 2.28 13.63 -26.23
CA LEU A 279 3.44 14.39 -26.69
C LEU A 279 3.21 15.91 -26.66
N MET A 280 2.01 16.36 -27.02
CA MET A 280 1.61 17.77 -26.94
C MET A 280 1.61 18.27 -25.48
N ASP A 281 1.08 17.48 -24.55
CA ASP A 281 1.09 17.79 -23.11
C ASP A 281 2.51 17.82 -22.52
N GLN A 282 3.46 17.18 -23.20
CA GLN A 282 4.88 17.21 -22.86
C GLN A 282 5.68 18.25 -23.66
N ASP A 283 5.05 19.18 -24.39
CA ASP A 283 5.72 20.20 -25.22
C ASP A 283 6.72 19.62 -26.23
N MET A 284 6.45 18.44 -26.78
CA MET A 284 7.30 17.82 -27.79
C MET A 284 6.79 18.16 -29.19
N GLN A 285 7.69 18.59 -30.08
CA GLN A 285 7.35 18.93 -31.46
C GLN A 285 7.72 17.80 -32.40
N VAL A 286 6.79 17.41 -33.27
CA VAL A 286 7.05 16.47 -34.36
C VAL A 286 7.77 17.22 -35.47
N ALA A 287 8.87 16.67 -36.00
CA ALA A 287 9.53 17.23 -37.16
C ALA A 287 8.55 17.19 -38.34
N GLY A 288 8.39 18.31 -39.06
CA GLY A 288 7.46 18.41 -40.19
C GLY A 288 7.79 17.39 -41.27
N GLY A 289 7.10 16.24 -41.24
CA GLY A 289 7.25 15.13 -42.17
C GLY A 289 5.99 14.28 -42.12
N GLN A 290 5.41 14.00 -43.28
CA GLN A 290 4.10 13.37 -43.47
C GLN A 290 3.95 12.09 -42.65
N VAL A 291 2.97 12.07 -41.75
CA VAL A 291 2.42 10.82 -41.20
C VAL A 291 1.74 10.11 -42.35
N GLY A 292 2.43 9.14 -42.96
CA GLY A 292 1.85 8.26 -43.97
C GLY A 292 0.84 7.34 -43.31
N THR A 293 -0.44 7.63 -43.53
CA THR A 293 -1.56 6.68 -43.34
C THR A 293 -1.57 5.65 -44.44
#